data_AF-A0A6A9QM03-F1
#
_entry.id   AF-A0A6A9QM03-F1
#
_cell.length_a   1.000
_cell.length_b   1.000
_cell.length_c   1.000
_cell.angle_alpha   90.00
_cell.angle_beta   90.00
_cell.angle_gamma   90.00
#
_symmetry.space_group_name_H-M   'P 1'
#
loop_
_entity.id
_entity.type
_entity.pdbx_description
1 polymer ?
#
loop_
_entity_poly.entity_id
_entity_poly.type
_entity_poly.pdbx_seq_one_letter_code
_entity_poly.pdbx_strand_id
1 'polypeptide(L)'
;MLIHTSYLDIKYREVNPKIWLIYSPLILFFFINFQRLNLFLFFYSYIISSILIFIFYYFSLLGGADLFLLLILNLANAHVRSLLGDSYFINSGMEPLIVIIYSLIPIVIVGLGNLLFNLHKTPKDLSLKTRTTLAFSGRQMTIKEFLNSKFVFPLTEIDQNGSRQVRLSFSIEEDDSEWRKRYEKLLKEGLVREDEKIWVAWGVPVIPFILLGYSLLIIFGFPSFI
;
A
#
# COMPACT_ATOMS: atom_id res chain seq x y z
N MET A 1 11.87 -1.34 13.97
CA MET A 1 10.45 -1.59 13.63
C MET A 1 10.28 -1.81 12.13
N LEU A 2 10.44 -0.77 11.29
CA LEU A 2 10.14 -0.82 9.85
C LEU A 2 10.78 -2.00 9.08
N ILE A 3 12.08 -2.25 9.23
CA ILE A 3 12.76 -3.35 8.53
C ILE A 3 12.16 -4.71 8.89
N HIS A 4 11.91 -4.95 10.18
CA HIS A 4 11.36 -6.21 10.67
C HIS A 4 9.92 -6.41 10.17
N THR A 5 9.06 -5.39 10.31
CA THR A 5 7.65 -5.48 9.87
C THR A 5 7.54 -5.54 8.34
N SER A 6 8.46 -4.90 7.60
CA SER A 6 8.56 -5.01 6.15
C SER A 6 8.88 -6.43 5.70
N TYR A 7 9.82 -7.10 6.38
CA TYR A 7 10.13 -8.51 6.11
C TYR A 7 8.91 -9.42 6.36
N LEU A 8 8.21 -9.20 7.48
CA LEU A 8 7.02 -9.99 7.81
C LEU A 8 5.89 -9.78 6.80
N ASP A 9 5.66 -8.54 6.38
CA ASP A 9 4.66 -8.19 5.38
C ASP A 9 4.96 -8.84 4.01
N ILE A 10 6.21 -8.80 3.55
CA ILE A 10 6.59 -9.49 2.30
C ILE A 10 6.36 -11.00 2.38
N LYS A 11 6.73 -11.61 3.51
CA LYS A 11 6.77 -13.07 3.66
C LYS A 11 5.39 -13.67 3.98
N TYR A 12 4.62 -13.02 4.84
CA TYR A 12 3.40 -13.56 5.41
C TYR A 12 2.15 -12.77 5.03
N ARG A 13 2.27 -11.54 4.52
CA ARG A 13 1.19 -10.57 4.23
C ARG A 13 0.37 -10.10 5.41
N GLU A 14 0.38 -10.85 6.50
CA GLU A 14 -0.28 -10.50 7.73
C GLU A 14 0.77 -10.30 8.82
N VAL A 15 0.79 -9.11 9.40
CA VAL A 15 1.61 -8.82 10.58
C VAL A 15 0.76 -9.02 11.82
N ASN A 16 1.17 -9.96 12.68
CA ASN A 16 0.44 -10.28 13.91
C ASN A 16 0.26 -9.01 14.78
N PRO A 17 -0.98 -8.66 15.19
CA PRO A 17 -1.24 -7.45 15.96
C PRO A 17 -0.44 -7.32 17.26
N LYS A 18 -0.04 -8.44 17.88
CA LYS A 18 0.75 -8.46 19.12
C LYS A 18 2.12 -7.79 18.96
N ILE A 19 2.69 -7.78 17.75
CA ILE A 19 3.97 -7.14 17.47
C ILE A 19 3.92 -5.63 17.74
N TRP A 20 2.76 -5.00 17.51
CA TRP A 20 2.60 -3.56 17.74
C TRP A 20 2.67 -3.19 19.22
N LEU A 21 2.28 -4.09 20.14
CA LEU A 21 2.47 -3.88 21.58
C LEU A 21 3.95 -3.85 21.97
N ILE A 22 4.81 -4.59 21.25
CA ILE A 22 6.26 -4.58 21.49
C ILE A 22 6.87 -3.27 21.00
N TYR A 23 6.33 -2.69 19.92
CA TYR A 23 6.86 -1.46 19.33
C TYR A 23 6.20 -0.18 19.82
N SER A 24 5.03 -0.23 20.46
CA SER A 24 4.36 0.97 21.00
C SER A 24 5.21 1.76 22.00
N PRO A 25 6.12 1.17 22.82
CA PRO A 25 7.01 1.96 23.67
C PRO A 25 7.96 2.88 22.89
N LEU A 26 8.18 2.66 21.59
CA LEU A 26 8.97 3.57 20.74
C LEU A 26 8.36 4.98 20.67
N ILE A 27 7.05 5.12 20.94
CA ILE A 27 6.38 6.42 21.02
C ILE A 27 7.06 7.32 22.08
N LEU A 28 7.70 6.76 23.10
CA LEU A 28 8.42 7.53 24.11
C LEU A 28 9.58 8.35 23.52
N PHE A 29 10.10 7.99 22.35
CA PHE A 29 11.12 8.79 21.64
C PHE A 29 10.63 10.20 21.27
N PHE A 30 9.31 10.40 21.20
CA PHE A 30 8.70 11.74 21.10
C PHE A 30 9.26 12.71 22.14
N PHE A 31 9.37 12.28 23.41
CA PHE A 31 9.79 13.13 24.51
C PHE A 31 11.25 13.58 24.40
N ILE A 32 12.08 12.88 23.62
CA ILE A 32 13.48 13.27 23.40
C ILE A 32 13.57 14.53 22.51
N ASN A 33 12.66 14.67 21.55
CA ASN A 33 12.68 15.77 20.57
C ASN A 33 11.68 16.89 20.91
N PHE A 34 10.80 16.67 21.87
CA PHE A 34 9.73 17.58 22.28
C PHE A 34 10.16 19.05 22.44
N GLN A 35 11.33 19.29 23.05
CA GLN A 35 11.82 20.66 23.33
C GLN A 35 12.21 21.44 22.08
N ARG A 36 12.49 20.76 20.96
CA ARG A 36 12.93 21.39 19.71
C ARG A 36 11.80 21.56 18.70
N LEU A 37 10.61 21.07 19.02
CA LEU A 37 9.48 21.02 18.12
C LEU A 37 8.50 22.15 18.39
N ASN A 38 7.97 22.74 17.33
CA ASN A 38 6.75 23.50 17.44
C ASN A 38 5.58 22.52 17.64
N LEU A 39 5.15 22.37 18.90
CA LEU A 39 4.14 21.39 19.29
C LEU A 39 2.81 21.61 18.59
N PHE A 40 2.44 22.86 18.32
CA PHE A 40 1.20 23.16 17.59
C PHE A 40 1.24 22.56 16.19
N LEU A 41 2.33 22.79 15.45
CA LEU A 41 2.50 22.25 14.10
C LEU A 41 2.65 20.73 14.12
N PHE A 42 3.33 20.16 15.13
CA PHE A 42 3.43 18.72 15.30
C PHE A 42 2.06 18.06 15.52
N PHE A 43 1.27 18.55 16.47
CA PHE A 43 -0.05 17.98 16.71
C PHE A 43 -0.99 18.19 15.53
N TYR A 44 -0.92 19.34 14.86
CA TYR A 44 -1.65 19.57 13.61
C TYR A 44 -1.30 18.50 12.57
N SER A 45 -0.01 18.32 12.28
CA SER A 45 0.49 17.33 11.33
C SER A 45 0.10 15.90 11.72
N TYR A 46 0.24 15.55 13.01
CA TYR A 46 -0.11 14.25 13.53
C TYR A 46 -1.63 13.97 13.42
N ILE A 47 -2.48 14.92 13.77
CA ILE A 47 -3.95 14.76 13.69
C ILE A 47 -4.37 14.61 12.23
N ILE A 48 -3.91 15.48 11.33
CA ILE A 48 -4.28 15.38 9.91
C ILE A 48 -3.76 14.08 9.31
N SER A 49 -2.51 13.69 9.57
CA SER A 49 -1.99 12.40 9.10
C SER A 49 -2.79 11.22 9.65
N SER A 50 -3.17 11.24 10.93
CA SER A 50 -3.99 10.19 11.54
C SER A 50 -5.37 10.10 10.86
N ILE A 51 -6.03 11.23 10.61
CA ILE A 51 -7.31 11.28 9.88
C ILE A 51 -7.15 10.66 8.49
N LEU A 52 -6.09 11.00 7.75
CA LEU A 52 -5.82 10.43 6.43
C LEU A 52 -5.59 8.91 6.49
N ILE A 53 -4.83 8.43 7.47
CA ILE A 53 -4.60 6.99 7.66
C ILE A 53 -5.93 6.28 7.97
N PHE A 54 -6.78 6.85 8.83
CA PHE A 54 -8.10 6.29 9.13
C PHE A 54 -9.03 6.29 7.91
N ILE A 55 -8.99 7.34 7.08
CA ILE A 55 -9.73 7.38 5.81
C ILE A 55 -9.26 6.25 4.89
N PHE A 56 -7.95 6.07 4.72
CA PHE A 56 -7.41 5.00 3.88
C PHE A 56 -7.75 3.61 4.43
N TYR A 57 -7.70 3.42 5.74
CA TYR A 57 -8.15 2.19 6.38
C TYR A 57 -9.65 1.93 6.14
N TYR A 58 -10.50 2.95 6.31
CA TYR A 58 -11.94 2.85 6.09
C TYR A 58 -12.30 2.44 4.65
N PHE A 59 -11.58 2.96 3.66
CA PHE A 59 -11.73 2.59 2.25
C PHE A 59 -10.98 1.31 1.85
N SER A 60 -10.46 0.54 2.81
CA SER A 60 -9.70 -0.70 2.59
C SER A 60 -8.48 -0.54 1.69
N LEU A 61 -7.86 0.65 1.71
CA LEU A 61 -6.61 0.96 1.00
C LEU A 61 -5.37 0.63 1.84
N LEU A 62 -5.53 0.54 3.16
CA LEU A 62 -4.51 0.15 4.13
C LEU A 62 -5.02 -0.99 5.00
N GLY A 63 -4.13 -1.92 5.33
CA GLY A 63 -4.42 -2.95 6.33
C GLY A 63 -4.30 -2.41 7.76
N GLY A 64 -4.81 -3.17 8.72
CA GLY A 64 -4.66 -2.82 10.15
C GLY A 64 -3.19 -2.75 10.59
N ALA A 65 -2.32 -3.56 10.00
CA ALA A 65 -0.88 -3.52 10.23
C ALA A 65 -0.27 -2.16 9.83
N ASP A 66 -0.66 -1.64 8.67
CA ASP A 66 -0.15 -0.36 8.16
C ASP A 66 -0.63 0.82 9.02
N LEU A 67 -1.88 0.75 9.49
CA LEU A 67 -2.46 1.71 10.44
C LEU A 67 -1.60 1.81 11.71
N PHE A 68 -1.35 0.68 12.39
CA PHE A 68 -0.55 0.69 13.62
C PHE A 68 0.89 1.13 13.37
N LEU A 69 1.48 0.69 12.26
CA LEU A 69 2.83 1.09 11.87
C LEU A 69 2.95 2.60 11.75
N LEU A 70 2.07 3.24 10.97
CA LEU A 70 2.14 4.67 10.68
C LEU A 70 1.85 5.52 11.91
N LEU A 71 0.90 5.10 12.76
CA LEU A 71 0.63 5.80 14.02
C LEU A 71 1.84 5.77 14.98
N ILE A 72 2.45 4.59 15.17
CA ILE A 72 3.66 4.46 16.01
C ILE A 72 4.81 5.24 15.39
N LEU A 73 5.01 5.12 14.06
CA LEU A 73 6.11 5.77 13.36
C LEU A 73 6.01 7.29 13.44
N ASN A 74 4.82 7.86 13.22
CA ASN A 74 4.58 9.30 13.23
C ASN A 74 4.76 9.92 14.62
N LEU A 75 4.43 9.19 15.69
CA LEU A 75 4.67 9.64 17.05
C LEU A 75 6.13 9.45 17.48
N ALA A 76 6.72 8.29 17.19
CA ALA A 76 8.09 7.98 17.59
C ALA A 76 9.13 8.89 16.90
N ASN A 77 8.89 9.24 15.64
CA ASN A 77 9.80 10.09 14.85
C ASN A 77 9.28 11.53 14.77
N ALA A 78 9.29 12.19 15.92
CA ALA A 78 8.87 13.57 16.03
C ALA A 78 9.77 14.56 15.28
N HIS A 79 11.04 14.18 15.06
CA HIS A 79 12.00 14.91 14.22
C HIS A 79 12.82 13.90 13.43
N VAL A 80 12.88 14.04 12.10
CA VAL A 80 13.69 13.18 11.23
C VAL A 80 14.89 13.98 10.75
N ARG A 81 16.09 13.59 11.20
CA ARG A 81 17.33 14.17 10.68
C ARG A 81 17.66 13.55 9.33
N SER A 82 17.76 14.39 8.33
CA SER A 82 18.16 14.01 6.98
C SER A 82 19.67 14.16 6.76
N LEU A 83 20.21 13.37 5.83
CA LEU A 83 21.64 13.38 5.51
C LEU A 83 22.05 14.61 4.69
N LEU A 84 21.18 15.09 3.81
CA LEU A 84 21.44 16.24 2.93
C LEU A 84 21.02 17.59 3.53
N GLY A 85 20.52 17.60 4.77
CA GLY A 85 20.15 18.80 5.51
C GLY A 85 18.65 18.97 5.67
N ASP A 86 18.25 19.43 6.87
CA ASP A 86 16.85 19.51 7.25
C ASP A 86 16.20 20.78 6.68
N SER A 87 15.05 20.63 6.05
CA SER A 87 14.24 21.78 5.61
C SER A 87 13.55 22.45 6.79
N TYR A 88 12.91 23.58 6.52
CA TYR A 88 12.07 24.28 7.50
C TYR A 88 10.82 23.45 7.93
N PHE A 89 10.33 22.54 7.09
CA PHE A 89 9.10 21.77 7.35
C PHE A 89 9.33 20.54 8.26
N ILE A 90 10.42 19.80 8.02
CA ILE A 90 11.14 19.09 9.10
C ILE A 90 11.56 20.16 10.13
N ASN A 91 12.06 19.98 11.34
CA ASN A 91 12.34 21.11 12.28
C ASN A 91 11.10 21.87 12.80
N SER A 92 10.12 22.23 11.98
CA SER A 92 8.90 22.93 12.42
C SER A 92 7.81 21.98 12.93
N GLY A 93 7.98 20.65 12.85
CA GLY A 93 6.99 19.70 13.36
C GLY A 93 6.08 19.08 12.29
N MET A 94 6.30 19.30 10.99
CA MET A 94 5.45 18.72 9.94
C MET A 94 5.78 17.25 9.60
N GLU A 95 6.69 16.62 10.34
CA GLU A 95 7.21 15.27 10.09
C GLU A 95 6.12 14.20 9.87
N PRO A 96 5.05 14.09 10.68
CA PRO A 96 4.00 13.08 10.46
C PRO A 96 3.37 13.10 9.05
N LEU A 97 3.05 14.29 8.52
CA LEU A 97 2.53 14.45 7.17
C LEU A 97 3.59 14.16 6.10
N ILE A 98 4.83 14.61 6.32
CA ILE A 98 5.94 14.38 5.39
C ILE A 98 6.19 12.87 5.24
N VAL A 99 6.16 12.10 6.34
CA VAL A 99 6.30 10.64 6.31
C VAL A 99 5.22 9.99 5.45
N ILE A 100 3.96 10.44 5.55
CA ILE A 100 2.86 9.95 4.70
C ILE A 100 3.12 10.28 3.23
N ILE A 101 3.48 11.52 2.91
CA ILE A 101 3.79 11.94 1.53
C ILE A 101 4.91 11.06 0.94
N TYR A 102 6.00 10.87 1.69
CA TYR A 102 7.13 10.06 1.24
C TYR A 102 6.77 8.59 1.09
N SER A 103 5.88 8.06 1.93
CA SER A 103 5.39 6.67 1.82
C SER A 103 4.54 6.46 0.56
N LEU A 104 3.86 7.50 0.06
CA LEU A 104 3.05 7.42 -1.15
C LEU A 104 3.87 7.49 -2.44
N ILE A 105 5.02 8.18 -2.44
CA ILE A 105 5.85 8.37 -3.65
C ILE A 105 6.19 7.02 -4.32
N PRO A 106 6.73 6.01 -3.61
CA PRO A 106 7.03 4.71 -4.22
C PRO A 106 5.80 3.99 -4.79
N ILE A 107 4.66 4.07 -4.09
CA ILE A 107 3.39 3.45 -4.51
C ILE A 107 2.91 4.09 -5.81
N VAL A 108 2.94 5.43 -5.89
CA VAL A 108 2.54 6.18 -7.08
C VAL A 108 3.47 5.90 -8.25
N ILE A 109 4.79 5.84 -8.04
CA ILE A 109 5.75 5.51 -9.10
C ILE A 109 5.46 4.13 -9.70
N VAL A 110 5.22 3.11 -8.86
CA VAL A 110 4.88 1.77 -9.33
C VAL A 110 3.53 1.77 -10.06
N GLY A 111 2.52 2.43 -9.52
CA GLY A 111 1.21 2.52 -10.16
C GLY A 111 1.25 3.25 -11.51
N LEU A 112 2.03 4.32 -11.63
CA LEU A 112 2.26 5.03 -12.90
C LEU A 112 3.02 4.15 -13.90
N GLY A 113 4.02 3.41 -13.45
CA GLY A 113 4.70 2.41 -14.27
C GLY A 113 3.69 1.39 -14.83
N ASN A 114 2.87 0.79 -13.96
CA ASN A 114 1.83 -0.16 -14.35
C ASN A 114 0.85 0.47 -15.35
N LEU A 115 0.39 1.69 -15.10
CA LEU A 115 -0.51 2.41 -15.98
C LEU A 115 0.07 2.53 -17.40
N LEU A 116 1.33 2.97 -17.53
CA LEU A 116 2.00 3.11 -18.82
C LEU A 116 2.14 1.76 -19.55
N PHE A 117 2.49 0.70 -18.84
CA PHE A 117 2.68 -0.64 -19.43
C PHE A 117 1.40 -1.41 -19.73
N ASN A 118 0.29 -1.10 -19.04
CA ASN A 118 -0.93 -1.90 -19.08
C ASN A 118 -2.11 -1.20 -19.74
N LEU A 119 -2.11 0.13 -19.89
CA LEU A 119 -3.26 0.88 -20.44
C LEU A 119 -3.67 0.39 -21.83
N HIS A 120 -2.69 0.06 -22.69
CA HIS A 120 -2.97 -0.44 -24.04
C HIS A 120 -3.58 -1.86 -24.06
N LYS A 121 -3.46 -2.62 -22.96
CA LYS A 121 -3.98 -3.99 -22.80
C LYS A 121 -5.40 -4.01 -22.23
N THR A 122 -5.89 -2.88 -21.75
CA THR A 122 -7.22 -2.78 -21.15
C THR A 122 -8.33 -2.98 -22.18
N PRO A 123 -9.47 -3.59 -21.80
CA PRO A 123 -10.61 -3.72 -22.69
C PRO A 123 -11.09 -2.35 -23.18
N LYS A 124 -11.31 -2.21 -24.50
CA LYS A 124 -11.63 -0.92 -25.15
C LYS A 124 -13.10 -0.49 -24.95
N ASP A 125 -13.95 -1.43 -24.58
CA ASP A 125 -15.36 -1.26 -24.24
C ASP A 125 -15.57 -0.57 -22.88
N LEU A 126 -14.54 -0.56 -22.02
CA LEU A 126 -14.60 0.11 -20.73
C LEU A 126 -14.36 1.63 -20.85
N SER A 127 -14.98 2.39 -19.94
CA SER A 127 -14.76 3.84 -19.84
C SER A 127 -13.28 4.16 -19.59
N LEU A 128 -12.81 5.33 -20.05
CA LEU A 128 -11.41 5.75 -19.86
C LEU A 128 -11.00 5.72 -18.38
N LYS A 129 -11.90 6.17 -17.48
CA LYS A 129 -11.67 6.14 -16.03
C LYS A 129 -11.49 4.71 -15.50
N THR A 130 -12.35 3.79 -15.91
CA THR A 130 -12.25 2.37 -15.53
C THR A 130 -10.95 1.76 -16.04
N ARG A 131 -10.57 2.07 -17.27
CA ARG A 131 -9.33 1.58 -17.90
C ARG A 131 -8.09 2.10 -17.20
N THR A 132 -8.03 3.38 -16.85
CA THR A 132 -6.88 3.95 -16.14
C THR A 132 -6.76 3.37 -14.73
N THR A 133 -7.86 3.24 -13.99
CA THR A 133 -7.83 2.58 -12.67
C THR A 133 -7.36 1.13 -12.78
N LEU A 134 -7.93 0.35 -13.71
CA LEU A 134 -7.56 -1.05 -13.93
C LEU A 134 -6.07 -1.20 -14.29
N ALA A 135 -5.55 -0.33 -15.16
CA ALA A 135 -4.15 -0.37 -15.57
C ALA A 135 -3.18 0.10 -14.47
N PHE A 136 -3.60 1.02 -13.60
CA PHE A 136 -2.81 1.51 -12.48
C PHE A 136 -2.67 0.47 -11.37
N SER A 137 -3.78 -0.18 -10.98
CA SER A 137 -3.81 -1.12 -9.85
C SER A 137 -3.62 -2.60 -10.24
N GLY A 138 -3.86 -2.95 -11.50
CA GLY A 138 -3.88 -4.33 -11.97
C GLY A 138 -2.82 -4.67 -13.02
N ARG A 139 -2.67 -5.97 -13.25
CA ARG A 139 -1.88 -6.55 -14.35
C ARG A 139 -2.61 -7.73 -14.97
N GLN A 140 -2.24 -8.09 -16.19
CA GLN A 140 -2.70 -9.34 -16.81
C GLN A 140 -1.79 -10.49 -16.42
N MET A 141 -2.38 -11.66 -16.18
CA MET A 141 -1.69 -12.93 -16.09
C MET A 141 -2.56 -14.05 -16.67
N THR A 142 -1.94 -15.16 -17.03
CA THR A 142 -2.67 -16.36 -17.46
C THR A 142 -3.33 -17.05 -16.28
N ILE A 143 -4.39 -17.82 -16.53
CA ILE A 143 -5.03 -18.62 -15.48
C ILE A 143 -4.04 -19.62 -14.86
N LYS A 144 -3.16 -20.19 -15.69
CA LYS A 144 -2.06 -21.04 -15.19
C LYS A 144 -1.15 -20.33 -14.19
N GLU A 145 -0.74 -19.10 -14.48
CA GLU A 145 0.07 -18.29 -13.56
C GLU A 145 -0.70 -17.93 -12.29
N PHE A 146 -1.98 -17.60 -12.44
CA PHE A 146 -2.87 -17.27 -11.33
C PHE A 146 -2.99 -18.41 -10.32
N LEU A 147 -3.27 -19.63 -10.79
CA LEU A 147 -3.41 -20.82 -9.95
C LEU A 147 -2.12 -21.16 -9.17
N ASN A 148 -0.96 -20.81 -9.72
CA ASN A 148 0.35 -21.03 -9.09
C ASN A 148 0.83 -19.83 -8.24
N SER A 149 0.08 -18.73 -8.23
CA SER A 149 0.46 -17.51 -7.50
C SER A 149 -0.20 -17.43 -6.13
N LYS A 150 0.44 -16.72 -5.21
CA LYS A 150 -0.12 -16.35 -3.91
C LYS A 150 -0.28 -14.84 -3.79
N PHE A 151 -1.27 -14.42 -3.01
CA PHE A 151 -1.60 -13.03 -2.71
C PHE A 151 -2.00 -12.22 -3.95
N VAL A 152 -2.75 -12.87 -4.85
CA VAL A 152 -3.22 -12.27 -6.09
C VAL A 152 -4.73 -12.44 -6.14
N PHE A 153 -5.44 -11.36 -6.47
CA PHE A 153 -6.89 -11.30 -6.47
C PHE A 153 -7.39 -11.00 -7.87
N PRO A 154 -8.36 -11.77 -8.40
CA PRO A 154 -8.86 -11.53 -9.75
C PRO A 154 -9.63 -10.21 -9.80
N LEU A 155 -9.37 -9.40 -10.82
CA LEU A 155 -10.14 -8.21 -11.19
C LEU A 155 -11.10 -8.53 -12.35
N THR A 156 -10.79 -9.54 -13.15
CA THR A 156 -11.78 -10.18 -14.01
C THR A 156 -12.49 -11.24 -13.18
N GLU A 157 -13.77 -11.07 -12.88
CA GLU A 157 -14.59 -12.11 -12.29
C GLU A 157 -15.30 -12.91 -13.38
N ILE A 158 -15.27 -14.23 -13.24
CA ILE A 158 -15.94 -15.17 -14.14
C ILE A 158 -16.97 -15.93 -13.30
N ASP A 159 -18.25 -15.81 -13.66
CA ASP A 159 -19.32 -16.54 -12.99
C ASP A 159 -19.36 -18.02 -13.41
N GLN A 160 -20.23 -18.81 -12.76
CA GLN A 160 -20.39 -20.24 -13.08
C GLN A 160 -20.99 -20.48 -14.48
N ASN A 161 -21.52 -19.44 -15.13
CA ASN A 161 -22.08 -19.49 -16.47
C ASN A 161 -21.08 -19.01 -17.54
N GLY A 162 -19.86 -18.63 -17.14
CA GLY A 162 -18.81 -18.08 -18.03
C GLY A 162 -18.97 -16.60 -18.38
N SER A 163 -19.91 -15.88 -17.75
CA SER A 163 -20.04 -14.42 -17.89
C SER A 163 -18.86 -13.72 -17.22
N ARG A 164 -18.32 -12.71 -17.90
CA ARG A 164 -17.12 -11.98 -17.49
C ARG A 164 -17.50 -10.58 -17.02
N GLN A 165 -17.06 -10.20 -15.83
CA GLN A 165 -17.22 -8.86 -15.29
C GLN A 165 -15.87 -8.32 -14.81
N VAL A 166 -15.65 -7.02 -14.97
CA VAL A 166 -14.44 -6.35 -14.48
C VAL A 166 -14.79 -5.57 -13.23
N ARG A 167 -14.14 -5.91 -12.12
CA ARG A 167 -14.12 -5.11 -10.89
C ARG A 167 -12.83 -4.31 -10.79
N LEU A 168 -12.87 -3.23 -10.02
CA LEU A 168 -11.72 -2.31 -9.85
C LEU A 168 -11.03 -2.44 -8.49
N SER A 169 -11.61 -3.19 -7.56
CA SER A 169 -11.11 -3.39 -6.20
C SER A 169 -11.46 -4.78 -5.71
N PHE A 170 -10.78 -5.20 -4.66
CA PHE A 170 -11.07 -6.39 -3.87
C PHE A 170 -11.04 -5.97 -2.39
N SER A 171 -11.72 -6.73 -1.53
CA SER A 171 -11.69 -6.50 -0.08
C SER A 171 -10.46 -7.17 0.55
N ILE A 172 -9.88 -6.56 1.59
CA ILE A 172 -8.70 -7.11 2.29
C ILE A 172 -9.04 -8.44 2.97
N GLU A 173 -10.32 -8.65 3.29
CA GLU A 173 -10.85 -9.86 3.91
C GLU A 173 -11.05 -11.02 2.92
N GLU A 174 -10.88 -10.80 1.61
CA GLU A 174 -10.95 -11.87 0.61
C GLU A 174 -9.80 -12.87 0.78
N ASP A 175 -10.09 -14.18 0.71
CA ASP A 175 -9.07 -15.22 0.71
C ASP A 175 -8.64 -15.58 -0.72
N ASP A 176 -7.35 -15.41 -1.00
CA ASP A 176 -6.75 -15.76 -2.30
C ASP A 176 -6.91 -17.26 -2.61
N SER A 177 -7.01 -18.12 -1.59
CA SER A 177 -7.18 -19.55 -1.72
C SER A 177 -8.56 -19.93 -2.26
N GLU A 178 -9.60 -19.19 -1.89
CA GLU A 178 -10.95 -19.39 -2.40
C GLU A 178 -11.04 -19.02 -3.88
N TRP A 179 -10.40 -17.92 -4.28
CA TRP A 179 -10.33 -17.55 -5.68
C TRP A 179 -9.57 -18.57 -6.52
N ARG A 180 -8.45 -19.10 -6.04
CA ARG A 180 -7.75 -20.20 -6.72
C ARG A 180 -8.64 -21.43 -6.90
N LYS A 181 -9.35 -21.86 -5.85
CA LYS A 181 -10.29 -22.99 -5.93
C LYS A 181 -11.41 -22.76 -6.94
N ARG A 182 -11.96 -21.53 -6.98
CA ARG A 182 -12.99 -21.14 -7.95
C ARG A 182 -12.49 -21.22 -9.38
N TYR A 183 -11.31 -20.67 -9.66
CA TYR A 183 -10.71 -20.73 -10.99
C TYR A 183 -10.29 -22.14 -11.41
N GLU A 184 -9.85 -22.97 -10.45
CA GLU A 184 -9.56 -24.38 -10.70
C GLU A 184 -10.83 -25.14 -11.12
N LYS A 185 -11.97 -24.85 -10.48
CA LYS A 185 -13.27 -25.42 -10.85
C LYS A 185 -13.67 -24.99 -12.26
N LEU A 186 -13.58 -23.70 -12.59
CA LEU A 186 -13.90 -23.19 -13.94
C LEU A 186 -13.02 -23.85 -15.03
N LEU A 187 -11.75 -24.10 -14.72
CA LEU A 187 -10.83 -24.78 -15.64
C LEU A 187 -11.24 -26.24 -15.87
N LYS A 188 -11.60 -26.96 -14.80
CA LYS A 188 -12.09 -28.36 -14.87
C LYS A 188 -13.40 -28.48 -15.64
N GLU A 189 -14.28 -27.49 -15.53
CA GLU A 189 -15.55 -27.42 -16.24
C GLU A 189 -15.40 -26.95 -17.70
N GLY A 190 -14.18 -26.59 -18.14
CA GLY A 190 -13.91 -26.15 -19.50
C GLY A 190 -14.45 -24.76 -19.84
N LEU A 191 -14.87 -23.99 -18.83
CA LEU A 191 -15.38 -22.62 -18.99
C LEU A 191 -14.28 -21.60 -19.28
N VAL A 192 -13.04 -21.96 -18.95
CA VAL A 192 -11.83 -21.15 -19.16
C VAL A 192 -10.67 -22.03 -19.62
N ARG A 193 -9.65 -21.42 -20.24
CA ARG A 193 -8.42 -22.12 -20.68
C ARG A 193 -7.20 -21.69 -19.86
N GLU A 194 -6.20 -22.56 -19.75
CA GLU A 194 -4.97 -22.26 -19.01
C GLU A 194 -4.23 -21.00 -19.52
N ASP A 195 -4.26 -20.79 -20.84
CA ASP A 195 -3.61 -19.67 -21.54
C ASP A 195 -4.45 -18.38 -21.58
N GLU A 196 -5.70 -18.46 -21.12
CA GLU A 196 -6.59 -17.30 -21.06
C GLU A 196 -6.03 -16.27 -20.06
N LYS A 197 -6.03 -15.00 -20.47
CA LYS A 197 -5.53 -13.89 -19.66
C LYS A 197 -6.66 -13.25 -18.88
N ILE A 198 -6.46 -13.13 -17.57
CA ILE A 198 -7.34 -12.41 -16.66
C ILE A 198 -6.60 -11.21 -16.08
N TRP A 199 -7.36 -10.17 -15.73
CA TRP A 199 -6.83 -9.09 -14.92
C TRP A 199 -6.82 -9.50 -13.46
N VAL A 200 -5.75 -9.13 -12.77
CA VAL A 200 -5.58 -9.39 -11.35
C VAL A 200 -4.96 -8.18 -10.68
N ALA A 201 -5.27 -7.99 -9.40
CA ALA A 201 -4.57 -7.10 -8.49
C ALA A 201 -3.60 -7.92 -7.65
N TRP A 202 -2.43 -7.34 -7.38
CA TRP A 202 -1.53 -7.91 -6.39
C TRP A 202 -1.92 -7.38 -5.01
N GLY A 203 -1.97 -8.24 -3.99
CA GLY A 203 -1.99 -7.80 -2.60
C GLY A 203 -0.64 -7.15 -2.29
N VAL A 204 -0.52 -5.85 -2.51
CA VAL A 204 0.74 -5.10 -2.40
C VAL A 204 1.21 -5.10 -0.94
N PRO A 205 2.47 -5.44 -0.63
CA PRO A 205 2.98 -5.33 0.73
C PRO A 205 3.29 -3.86 0.96
N VAL A 206 2.44 -3.13 1.67
CA VAL A 206 2.52 -1.67 1.81
C VAL A 206 3.72 -1.27 2.68
N ILE A 207 4.08 -2.06 3.69
CA ILE A 207 5.15 -1.73 4.64
C ILE A 207 6.52 -1.55 3.97
N PRO A 208 6.94 -2.39 2.99
CA PRO A 208 8.11 -2.12 2.16
C PRO A 208 8.11 -0.76 1.46
N PHE A 209 6.96 -0.29 0.96
CA PHE A 209 6.88 1.03 0.33
C PHE A 209 7.02 2.15 1.36
N ILE A 210 6.42 1.98 2.55
CA ILE A 210 6.62 2.89 3.69
C ILE A 210 8.10 2.92 4.08
N LEU A 211 8.77 1.77 4.17
CA LEU A 211 10.19 1.68 4.47
C LEU A 211 11.04 2.41 3.42
N LEU A 212 10.74 2.20 2.13
CA LEU A 212 11.48 2.85 1.04
C LEU A 212 11.25 4.37 1.07
N GLY A 213 10.00 4.82 1.22
CA GLY A 213 9.65 6.22 1.35
C GLY A 213 10.34 6.89 2.54
N TYR A 214 10.27 6.26 3.72
CA TYR A 214 10.95 6.75 4.91
C TYR A 214 12.47 6.78 4.77
N SER A 215 13.06 5.81 4.06
CA SER A 215 14.50 5.81 3.75
C SER A 215 14.87 6.97 2.81
N LEU A 216 14.04 7.24 1.79
CA LEU A 216 14.21 8.42 0.93
C LEU A 216 14.12 9.72 1.73
N LEU A 217 13.22 9.81 2.71
CA LEU A 217 13.12 10.98 3.59
C LEU A 217 14.39 11.18 4.43
N ILE A 218 14.95 10.11 4.99
CA ILE A 218 16.21 10.19 5.75
C ILE A 218 17.37 10.62 4.83
N ILE A 219 17.42 10.13 3.59
CA ILE A 219 18.52 10.46 2.69
C ILE A 219 18.39 11.89 2.19
N PHE A 220 17.25 12.23 1.60
CA PHE A 220 17.07 13.46 0.83
C PHE A 220 16.48 14.62 1.64
N GLY A 221 15.93 14.35 2.83
CA GLY A 221 15.11 15.32 3.53
C GLY A 221 13.84 15.66 2.75
N PHE A 222 13.19 16.75 3.14
CA PHE A 222 12.06 17.33 2.39
C PHE A 222 12.58 18.54 1.61
N PRO A 223 12.17 18.77 0.34
CA PRO A 223 12.69 19.89 -0.45
C PRO A 223 12.54 21.23 0.27
N SER A 224 13.59 22.04 0.26
CA SER A 224 13.64 23.38 0.89
C SER A 224 13.05 24.50 0.03
N PHE A 225 12.62 24.21 -1.20
CA PHE A 225 12.20 25.20 -2.21
C PHE A 225 10.67 25.29 -2.41
N ILE A 226 9.89 24.96 -1.38
CA ILE A 226 8.44 25.23 -1.34
C ILE A 226 8.20 26.33 -0.33
#